data_AF-A0A8C0CCW3-F1
#
_entry.id   AF-A0A8C0CCW3-F1
#
_cell.length_a   1.000
_cell.length_b   1.000
_cell.length_c   1.000
_cell.angle_alpha   90.00
_cell.angle_beta   90.00
_cell.angle_gamma   90.00
#
_symmetry.space_group_name_H-M   'P 1'
#
loop_
_entity.id
_entity.type
_entity.pdbx_description
1 polymer ?
#
loop_
_entity_poly.entity_id
_entity_poly.type
_entity_poly.pdbx_seq_one_letter_code
_entity_poly.pdbx_strand_id
1 'polypeptide(L)' 'MEQQQLRNLRDFLFVYNWMMELCFQGCVPSLHHRALDAEEETVGGAQSQ' A
#
# COMPACT_ATOMS: atom_id res chain seq x y z
N MET A 1 19.67 -15.58 16.16
CA MET A 1 18.19 -15.64 16.00
C MET A 1 17.62 -14.23 15.82
N GLU A 2 17.92 -13.28 16.71
CA GLU A 2 17.47 -11.87 16.63
C GLU A 2 17.78 -11.17 15.30
N GLN A 3 19.01 -11.28 14.78
CA GLN A 3 19.37 -10.65 13.49
C GLN A 3 18.54 -11.17 12.31
N GLN A 4 18.06 -12.43 12.36
CA GLN A 4 17.20 -12.96 11.32
C GLN A 4 15.79 -12.35 11.40
N GLN A 5 15.27 -12.14 12.61
CA GLN A 5 13.98 -11.47 12.81
C GLN A 5 14.04 -10.02 12.35
N LEU A 6 15.14 -9.30 12.63
CA LEU A 6 15.32 -7.93 12.16
C LEU A 6 15.43 -7.84 10.63
N ARG A 7 16.09 -8.80 9.98
CA ARG A 7 16.12 -8.88 8.50
C ARG A 7 14.72 -9.14 7.93
N ASN A 8 14.01 -10.13 8.46
CA ASN A 8 12.65 -10.44 8.01
C ASN A 8 11.70 -9.24 8.15
N LEU A 9 11.79 -8.52 9.28
CA LEU A 9 10.99 -7.31 9.49
C LEU A 9 11.36 -6.22 8.47
N ARG A 10 12.65 -6.00 8.24
CA ARG A 10 13.12 -5.02 7.25
C ARG A 10 12.59 -5.35 5.86
N ASP A 11 12.67 -6.61 5.45
CA ASP A 11 12.21 -7.05 4.13
C ASP A 11 10.70 -6.91 4.00
N PHE A 12 9.94 -7.26 5.04
CA PHE A 12 8.49 -7.03 5.10
C PHE A 12 8.15 -5.54 4.96
N LEU A 13 8.82 -4.67 5.72
CA LEU A 13 8.57 -3.23 5.68
C LEU A 13 8.93 -2.63 4.31
N PHE A 14 9.97 -3.14 3.66
CA PHE A 14 10.33 -2.70 2.31
C PHE A 14 9.21 -3.02 1.31
N VAL A 15 8.71 -4.26 1.31
CA VAL A 15 7.60 -4.68 0.43
C VAL A 15 6.31 -3.94 0.77
N TYR A 16 5.99 -3.78 2.06
CA TYR A 16 4.82 -3.04 2.51
C TYR A 16 4.85 -1.60 2.01
N ASN A 17 5.96 -0.89 2.21
CA ASN A 17 6.09 0.49 1.78
C ASN A 17 5.95 0.62 0.25
N TRP A 18 6.57 -0.28 -0.51
CA TRP A 18 6.46 -0.30 -1.96
C TRP A 18 5.02 -0.56 -2.43
N MET A 19 4.34 -1.55 -1.83
CA MET A 19 2.94 -1.85 -2.14
C MET A 19 2.03 -0.66 -1.80
N MET A 20 2.25 -0.01 -0.66
CA MET A 20 1.50 1.18 -0.25
C MET A 20 1.68 2.33 -1.24
N GLU A 21 2.90 2.56 -1.75
CA GLU A 21 3.17 3.59 -2.75
C GLU A 21 2.46 3.29 -4.08
N LEU A 22 2.51 2.05 -4.55
CA LEU A 22 1.85 1.62 -5.77
C LEU A 22 0.32 1.77 -5.67
N CYS A 23 -0.27 1.33 -4.55
CA CYS A 23 -1.70 1.50 -4.30
C CYS A 23 -2.07 2.98 -4.25
N PHE A 24 -1.30 3.83 -3.59
CA PHE A 24 -1.59 5.26 -3.54
C PHE A 24 -1.56 5.89 -4.94
N GLN A 25 -0.53 5.60 -5.74
CA GLN A 25 -0.40 6.12 -7.10
C GLN A 25 -1.53 5.64 -8.04
N GLY A 26 -2.00 4.40 -7.86
CA GLY A 26 -3.01 3.80 -8.73
C GLY A 26 -4.46 3.98 -8.27
N CYS A 27 -4.69 4.18 -6.97
CA CYS A 27 -6.04 4.14 -6.38
C CYS A 27 -6.53 5.51 -5.88
N VAL A 28 -5.65 6.50 -5.68
CA VAL A 28 -6.01 7.83 -5.14
C VAL A 28 -5.75 8.90 -6.20
N PRO A 29 -6.68 9.13 -7.15
CA PRO A 29 -6.50 10.07 -8.25
C PRO A 29 -6.57 11.54 -7.80
N SER A 30 -7.08 11.82 -6.60
CA SER A 30 -7.29 13.18 -6.10
C SER A 30 -6.90 13.35 -4.64
N LEU A 31 -6.43 14.55 -4.29
CA LEU A 31 -6.10 14.94 -2.91
C LEU A 31 -6.91 16.17 -2.46
N HIS A 32 -8.09 16.38 -3.06
CA HIS A 32 -8.97 17.50 -2.70
C HIS A 32 -9.59 17.37 -1.32
N HIS A 33 -9.65 16.14 -0.80
CA HIS A 33 -10.16 15.83 0.53
C HIS A 33 -9.18 14.90 1.24
N ARG A 34 -9.22 14.91 2.59
CA ARG A 34 -8.28 14.15 3.42
C ARG A 34 -8.69 12.69 3.63
N ALA A 35 -10.00 12.44 3.67
CA ALA A 35 -10.53 11.08 3.74
C ALA A 35 -10.46 10.46 2.33
N LEU A 36 -10.48 9.14 2.25
CA LEU A 36 -10.73 8.45 0.99
C LEU A 36 -12.22 8.50 0.69
N ASP A 37 -12.57 8.55 -0.59
CA ASP A 37 -13.94 8.25 -1.01
C ASP A 37 -14.18 6.75 -1.14
N ALA A 38 -15.45 6.36 -1.34
CA ALA A 38 -15.83 4.95 -1.44
C ALA A 38 -15.23 4.23 -2.67
N GLU A 39 -14.87 4.96 -3.72
CA GLU A 39 -14.21 4.40 -4.90
C GLU A 39 -12.73 4.13 -4.57
N GLU A 40 -12.04 5.10 -3.99
CA GLU A 40 -10.65 4.99 -3.55
C GLU A 40 -10.42 3.87 -2.52
N GLU A 41 -11.41 3.60 -1.64
CA GLU A 41 -11.38 2.49 -0.68
C GLU A 41 -11.50 1.10 -1.35
N THR A 42 -12.10 1.00 -2.54
CA THR A 42 -12.46 -0.28 -3.18
C THR A 42 -11.57 -0.66 -4.37
N VAL A 43 -10.82 0.30 -4.94
CA VAL A 43 -9.96 0.07 -6.12
C VAL A 43 -8.94 -1.05 -5.90
N GLY A 44 -8.45 -1.25 -4.67
CA GLY A 44 -7.51 -2.33 -4.33
C GLY A 44 -8.04 -3.76 -4.53
N GLY A 45 -9.32 -3.95 -4.84
CA GLY A 45 -9.95 -5.25 -5.12
C GLY A 45 -10.33 -5.51 -6.58
N ALA A 46 -10.17 -4.55 -7.49
CA ALA A 46 -10.80 -4.59 -8.82
C ALA A 46 -9.85 -4.53 -10.03
N GLN A 47 -8.54 -4.69 -9.84
CA GLN A 47 -7.58 -4.87 -10.95
C GLN A 47 -7.26 -6.35 -11.14
N SER A 48 -8.25 -7.10 -11.60
CA SER A 48 -8.10 -8.42 -12.21
C SER A 48 -8.95 -8.43 -13.48
N GLN A 49 -8.41 -7.83 -14.54
CA GLN A 49 -8.81 -8.11 -15.92
C GLN A 49 -7.59 -8.62 -16.67
#